data_AF-A0A2V2S1X5-F1
#
_entry.id   AF-A0A2V2S1X5-F1
#
_cell.length_a   1.000
_cell.length_b   1.000
_cell.length_c   1.000
_cell.angle_alpha   90.00
_cell.angle_beta   90.00
_cell.angle_gamma   90.00
#
_symmetry.space_group_name_H-M   'P 1'
#
loop_
_entity.id
_entity.type
_entity.pdbx_description
1 polymer ?
#
loop_
_entity_poly.entity_id
_entity_poly.type
_entity_poly.pdbx_seq_one_letter_code
_entity_poly.pdbx_strand_id
1 'polypeptide(L)'
;MKASVTITAINILIASAMGAANAQTNSISGTNVALVAKIALTGIEQVSSSNSASIKFTNKDILSALHATNSAQIVFISNDDQEPTVWLRKTSGGNETFTDISHFFTITQPAEVDAHHNLTSYAIRVYSYDDHNGTTFNVSGLVNLNRRQINGQNVRGLIRVATSQAQVSGDGTIHGVPAVFRGTIDAGSPEVVVED
;
A
#
# COMPACT_ATOMS: atom_id res chain seq x y z
N MET A 1 -45.55 -44.84 -18.75
CA MET A 1 -45.10 -43.56 -19.33
C MET A 1 -44.92 -42.53 -18.22
N LYS A 2 -43.86 -41.71 -18.31
CA LYS A 2 -43.49 -40.53 -17.48
C LYS A 2 -42.81 -40.82 -16.14
N ALA A 3 -41.78 -40.12 -15.70
CA ALA A 3 -40.68 -39.37 -16.33
C ALA A 3 -39.65 -39.14 -15.19
N SER A 4 -38.37 -39.27 -15.52
CA SER A 4 -37.22 -39.03 -14.65
C SER A 4 -37.05 -37.53 -14.35
N VAL A 5 -36.51 -37.17 -13.18
CA VAL A 5 -35.90 -35.85 -12.96
C VAL A 5 -34.58 -36.05 -12.22
N THR A 6 -33.50 -35.95 -12.98
CA THR A 6 -32.11 -35.89 -12.50
C THR A 6 -31.79 -34.42 -12.23
N ILE A 7 -31.34 -34.09 -11.01
CA ILE A 7 -30.95 -32.73 -10.64
C ILE A 7 -29.52 -32.49 -11.09
N THR A 8 -29.36 -31.66 -12.13
CA THR A 8 -28.07 -31.18 -12.65
C THR A 8 -27.52 -30.09 -11.73
N ALA A 9 -26.32 -30.31 -11.19
CA ALA A 9 -25.59 -29.31 -10.40
C ALA A 9 -25.19 -28.12 -11.27
N ILE A 10 -25.57 -26.92 -10.84
CA ILE A 10 -25.22 -25.66 -11.50
C ILE A 10 -23.81 -25.26 -11.03
N ASN A 11 -22.82 -25.44 -11.90
CA ASN A 11 -21.50 -24.81 -11.78
C ASN A 11 -21.66 -23.32 -12.14
N ILE A 12 -21.66 -22.45 -11.13
CA ILE A 12 -21.59 -21.00 -11.34
C ILE A 12 -20.13 -20.64 -11.65
N LEU A 13 -19.85 -20.51 -12.95
CA LEU A 13 -18.64 -19.91 -13.49
C LEU A 13 -18.82 -18.39 -13.44
N ILE A 14 -18.18 -17.72 -12.47
CA ILE A 14 -18.09 -16.26 -12.47
C ILE A 14 -17.02 -15.87 -13.48
N ALA A 15 -17.46 -15.63 -14.72
CA ALA A 15 -16.70 -15.00 -15.78
C ALA A 15 -17.42 -13.73 -16.23
N SER A 16 -17.01 -12.59 -15.68
CA SER A 16 -17.35 -11.24 -16.15
C SER A 16 -16.45 -10.27 -15.34
N ALA A 17 -15.66 -9.38 -15.90
CA ALA A 17 -15.72 -8.76 -17.20
C ALA A 17 -14.31 -8.37 -17.69
N MET A 18 -14.04 -8.72 -18.95
CA MET A 18 -13.13 -7.96 -19.79
C MET A 18 -13.83 -6.62 -20.10
N GLY A 19 -13.49 -5.58 -19.34
CA GLY A 19 -13.72 -4.20 -19.71
C GLY A 19 -12.36 -3.56 -19.87
N ALA A 20 -12.05 -3.06 -21.07
CA ALA A 20 -10.82 -2.38 -21.37
C ALA A 20 -10.53 -1.29 -20.34
N ALA A 21 -9.51 -1.51 -19.50
CA ALA A 21 -8.80 -0.39 -18.91
C ALA A 21 -8.02 0.24 -20.07
N ASN A 22 -8.60 1.29 -20.63
CA ASN A 22 -7.81 2.28 -21.36
C ASN A 22 -6.60 2.56 -20.48
N ALA A 23 -5.40 2.26 -20.98
CA ALA A 23 -4.20 2.87 -20.46
C ALA A 23 -4.42 4.37 -20.61
N GLN A 24 -4.93 5.02 -19.56
CA GLN A 24 -4.74 6.45 -19.40
C GLN A 24 -3.22 6.58 -19.23
N THR A 25 -2.56 6.84 -20.35
CA THR A 25 -1.33 7.63 -20.38
C THR A 25 -1.71 9.00 -19.82
N ASN A 26 -1.88 9.06 -18.50
CA ASN A 26 -1.72 10.31 -17.80
C ASN A 26 -0.25 10.64 -18.02
N SER A 27 0.03 11.51 -18.99
CA SER A 27 1.36 12.10 -19.14
C SER A 27 1.60 12.94 -17.89
N ILE A 28 2.07 12.29 -16.82
CA ILE A 28 2.51 12.93 -15.60
C ILE A 28 3.79 13.67 -15.97
N SER A 29 3.65 14.96 -16.26
CA SER A 29 4.79 15.87 -16.38
C SER A 29 5.33 16.14 -14.98
N GLY A 30 6.12 15.22 -14.44
CA GLY A 30 6.77 15.33 -13.13
C GLY A 30 7.64 14.10 -12.87
N THR A 31 8.70 14.23 -12.07
CA THR A 31 9.54 13.06 -11.78
C THR A 31 9.02 12.35 -10.53
N ASN A 32 8.53 11.13 -10.73
CA ASN A 32 8.05 10.29 -9.65
C ASN A 32 9.22 9.56 -8.97
N VAL A 33 9.16 9.45 -7.65
CA VAL A 33 10.07 8.59 -6.87
C VAL A 33 9.25 7.51 -6.19
N ALA A 34 9.58 6.25 -6.49
CA ALA A 34 9.03 5.10 -5.81
C ALA A 34 9.95 4.67 -4.65
N LEU A 35 9.35 4.39 -3.50
CA LEU A 35 10.00 3.79 -2.34
C LEU A 35 9.32 2.46 -2.03
N VAL A 36 10.10 1.38 -1.88
CA VAL A 36 9.56 0.09 -1.46
C VAL A 36 9.13 0.17 0.00
N ALA A 37 7.84 -0.05 0.23
CA ALA A 37 7.23 -0.01 1.56
C ALA A 37 7.39 -1.35 2.28
N LYS A 38 7.61 -1.29 3.58
CA LYS A 38 7.68 -2.43 4.49
C LYS A 38 6.81 -2.14 5.71
N ILE A 39 5.72 -2.89 5.81
CA ILE A 39 4.74 -2.76 6.90
C ILE A 39 4.89 -3.97 7.81
N ALA A 40 5.01 -3.68 9.09
CA ALA A 40 5.06 -4.67 10.14
C ALA A 40 4.29 -4.15 11.36
N LEU A 41 3.00 -4.45 11.39
CA LEU A 41 2.12 -4.14 12.51
C LEU A 41 1.91 -5.39 13.37
N THR A 42 1.83 -5.15 14.66
CA THR A 42 1.41 -6.13 15.66
C THR A 42 0.21 -5.56 16.39
N GLY A 43 -0.71 -6.41 16.80
CA GLY A 43 -1.90 -5.94 17.47
C GLY A 43 -2.49 -6.95 18.43
N ILE A 44 -3.56 -6.52 19.07
CA ILE A 44 -4.41 -7.34 19.93
C ILE A 44 -5.83 -7.18 19.42
N GLU A 45 -6.46 -8.29 19.03
CA GLU A 45 -7.88 -8.32 18.66
C GLU A 45 -8.74 -8.81 19.83
N GLN A 46 -9.97 -8.31 19.92
CA GLN A 46 -10.94 -8.69 20.96
C GLN A 46 -11.86 -9.81 20.47
N VAL A 47 -11.43 -11.06 20.57
CA VAL A 47 -12.20 -12.24 20.11
C VAL A 47 -13.51 -12.41 20.88
N SER A 48 -13.54 -12.05 22.17
CA SER A 48 -14.75 -12.05 23.00
C SER A 48 -14.64 -11.04 24.14
N SER A 49 -15.66 -10.94 25.00
CA SER A 49 -15.62 -10.07 26.18
C SER A 49 -14.52 -10.40 27.20
N SER A 50 -13.95 -11.61 27.14
CA SER A 50 -12.93 -12.09 28.09
C SER A 50 -11.65 -12.58 27.42
N ASN A 51 -11.62 -12.65 26.08
CA ASN A 51 -10.52 -13.25 25.34
C ASN A 51 -9.95 -12.25 24.33
N SER A 52 -8.62 -12.22 24.24
CA SER A 52 -7.90 -11.49 23.22
C SER A 52 -6.87 -12.38 22.55
N ALA A 53 -6.55 -12.07 21.30
CA ALA A 53 -5.52 -12.77 20.54
C ALA A 53 -4.49 -11.77 20.00
N SER A 54 -3.22 -12.18 19.97
CA SER A 54 -2.17 -11.40 19.33
C SER A 54 -2.24 -11.64 17.83
N ILE A 55 -2.18 -10.55 17.07
CA ILE A 55 -2.20 -10.57 15.61
C ILE A 55 -0.93 -9.93 15.05
N LYS A 56 -0.60 -10.30 13.81
CA LYS A 56 0.47 -9.68 13.03
C LYS A 56 -0.08 -9.36 11.65
N PHE A 57 0.18 -8.14 11.20
CA PHE A 57 -0.25 -7.65 9.90
C PHE A 57 0.96 -7.08 9.16
N THR A 58 1.16 -7.52 7.91
CA THR A 58 2.35 -7.25 7.11
C THR A 58 1.98 -7.01 5.65
N ASN A 59 2.96 -6.65 4.82
CA ASN A 59 2.77 -6.60 3.37
C ASN A 59 2.14 -7.88 2.79
N LYS A 60 2.46 -9.06 3.34
CA LYS A 60 1.92 -10.33 2.84
C LYS A 60 0.39 -10.36 2.93
N ASP A 61 -0.16 -9.81 4.00
CA ASP A 61 -1.60 -9.79 4.25
C ASP A 61 -2.31 -8.87 3.25
N ILE A 62 -1.74 -7.68 3.00
CA ILE A 62 -2.20 -6.76 1.93
C ILE A 62 -2.13 -7.43 0.55
N LEU A 63 -0.99 -8.02 0.21
CA LEU A 63 -0.80 -8.68 -1.09
C LEU A 63 -1.77 -9.85 -1.28
N SER A 64 -2.05 -10.60 -0.21
CA SER A 64 -3.05 -11.67 -0.22
C SER A 64 -4.46 -11.15 -0.46
N ALA A 65 -4.85 -10.05 0.21
CA ALA A 65 -6.15 -9.41 0.03
C ALA A 65 -6.34 -8.88 -1.40
N LEU A 66 -5.26 -8.38 -2.02
CA LEU A 66 -5.26 -7.90 -3.41
C LEU A 66 -5.13 -9.03 -4.45
N HIS A 67 -5.12 -10.30 -4.02
CA HIS A 67 -4.83 -11.47 -4.87
C HIS A 67 -3.56 -11.30 -5.72
N ALA A 68 -2.56 -10.60 -5.17
CA ALA A 68 -1.30 -10.33 -5.84
C ALA A 68 -0.35 -11.52 -5.72
N THR A 69 0.56 -11.66 -6.68
CA THR A 69 1.60 -12.69 -6.66
C THR A 69 2.66 -12.37 -5.59
N ASN A 70 3.40 -13.40 -5.16
CA ASN A 70 4.50 -13.24 -4.20
C ASN A 70 5.66 -12.37 -4.71
N SER A 71 5.71 -12.08 -6.02
CA SER A 71 6.71 -11.18 -6.63
C SER A 71 6.30 -9.71 -6.58
N ALA A 72 5.09 -9.40 -6.14
CA ALA A 72 4.60 -8.04 -6.05
C ALA A 72 5.13 -7.33 -4.79
N GLN A 73 5.28 -6.01 -4.89
CA GLN A 73 5.75 -5.15 -3.80
C GLN A 73 4.80 -3.98 -3.63
N ILE A 74 4.57 -3.59 -2.38
CA ILE A 74 3.92 -2.31 -2.09
C ILE A 74 4.99 -1.22 -2.22
N VAL A 75 4.69 -0.18 -2.99
CA VAL A 75 5.56 0.98 -3.17
C VAL A 75 4.80 2.26 -2.88
N PHE A 76 5.48 3.23 -2.28
CA PHE A 76 4.98 4.58 -2.10
C PHE A 76 5.53 5.45 -3.22
N ILE A 77 4.67 6.04 -4.04
CA ILE A 77 5.07 6.89 -5.16
C ILE A 77 4.74 8.33 -4.81
N SER A 78 5.77 9.16 -4.72
CA SER A 78 5.63 10.61 -4.56
C SER A 78 5.92 11.29 -5.89
N ASN A 79 5.03 12.19 -6.30
CA ASN A 79 5.25 13.12 -7.40
C ASN A 79 5.79 14.43 -6.81
N ASP A 80 6.95 14.89 -7.29
CA ASP A 80 7.53 16.18 -6.87
C ASP A 80 7.54 16.44 -5.36
N ASP A 81 7.93 15.40 -4.61
CA ASP A 81 8.09 15.45 -3.15
C ASP A 81 6.77 15.70 -2.39
N GLN A 82 5.63 15.55 -3.06
CA GLN A 82 4.29 15.62 -2.46
C GLN A 82 3.96 14.36 -1.65
N GLU A 83 2.81 14.41 -0.96
CA GLU A 83 2.22 13.25 -0.28
C GLU A 83 2.21 12.01 -1.20
N PRO A 84 2.77 10.88 -0.74
CA PRO A 84 2.85 9.71 -1.59
C PRO A 84 1.51 8.99 -1.72
N THR A 85 1.27 8.45 -2.91
CA THR A 85 0.20 7.48 -3.17
C THR A 85 0.73 6.05 -3.02
N VAL A 86 -0.17 5.09 -2.82
CA VAL A 86 0.22 3.69 -2.59
C VAL A 86 -0.05 2.87 -3.85
N TRP A 87 0.99 2.19 -4.33
CA TRP A 87 0.94 1.40 -5.54
C TRP A 87 1.43 -0.01 -5.30
N LEU A 88 0.93 -0.92 -6.13
CA LEU A 88 1.42 -2.28 -6.25
C LEU A 88 2.37 -2.36 -7.44
N ARG A 89 3.65 -2.63 -7.20
CA ARG A 89 4.63 -2.92 -8.24
C ARG A 89 4.70 -4.42 -8.49
N LYS A 90 4.52 -4.86 -9.73
CA LYS A 90 4.71 -6.24 -10.18
C LYS A 90 5.79 -6.31 -11.24
N THR A 91 6.76 -7.19 -11.05
CA THR A 91 7.79 -7.50 -12.05
C THR A 91 7.48 -8.83 -12.72
N SER A 92 7.38 -8.84 -14.05
CA SER A 92 7.16 -10.04 -14.85
C SER A 92 8.00 -9.98 -16.12
N GLY A 93 8.89 -10.95 -16.33
CA GLY A 93 9.74 -11.01 -17.52
C GLY A 93 10.67 -9.80 -17.70
N GLY A 94 11.03 -9.11 -16.62
CA GLY A 94 11.84 -7.88 -16.65
C GLY A 94 11.05 -6.59 -16.83
N ASN A 95 9.74 -6.67 -17.10
CA ASN A 95 8.86 -5.50 -17.18
C ASN A 95 8.24 -5.23 -15.81
N GLU A 96 8.20 -3.96 -15.43
CA GLU A 96 7.51 -3.50 -14.22
C GLU A 96 6.14 -2.93 -14.59
N THR A 97 5.13 -3.27 -13.79
CA THR A 97 3.80 -2.70 -13.87
C THR A 97 3.42 -2.15 -12.51
N PHE A 98 2.86 -0.94 -12.51
CA PHE A 98 2.39 -0.26 -11.32
C PHE A 98 0.86 -0.22 -11.36
N THR A 99 0.22 -0.59 -10.25
CA THR A 99 -1.24 -0.51 -10.10
C THR A 99 -1.55 0.33 -8.87
N ASP A 100 -2.28 1.42 -9.04
CA ASP A 100 -2.71 2.25 -7.92
C ASP A 100 -3.67 1.47 -7.01
N ILE A 101 -3.35 1.41 -5.72
CA ILE A 101 -4.16 0.75 -4.70
C ILE A 101 -4.63 1.74 -3.64
N SER A 102 -4.65 3.04 -3.95
CA SER A 102 -5.06 4.11 -3.03
C SER A 102 -6.52 4.02 -2.58
N HIS A 103 -7.34 3.24 -3.27
CA HIS A 103 -8.71 2.92 -2.84
C HIS A 103 -8.78 1.85 -1.73
N PHE A 104 -7.72 1.05 -1.55
CA PHE A 104 -7.57 0.12 -0.43
C PHE A 104 -6.65 0.68 0.65
N PHE A 105 -5.67 1.51 0.29
CA PHE A 105 -4.64 2.00 1.19
C PHE A 105 -4.27 3.45 0.90
N THR A 106 -4.68 4.37 1.77
CA THR A 106 -4.32 5.78 1.70
C THR A 106 -3.23 6.16 2.70
N ILE A 107 -2.49 7.20 2.34
CA ILE A 107 -1.55 7.90 3.22
C ILE A 107 -1.99 9.35 3.23
N THR A 108 -2.10 9.96 4.40
CA THR A 108 -2.25 11.40 4.53
C THR A 108 -1.16 11.99 5.41
N GLN A 109 -0.79 13.23 5.13
CA GLN A 109 0.29 13.95 5.79
C GLN A 109 -0.22 15.32 6.27
N PRO A 110 -0.92 15.38 7.42
CA PRO A 110 -1.49 16.62 7.94
C PRO A 110 -0.46 17.72 8.22
N ALA A 111 0.79 17.37 8.53
CA ALA A 111 1.85 18.33 8.82
C ALA A 111 3.23 17.75 8.50
N GLU A 112 4.13 18.61 8.05
CA GLU A 112 5.56 18.36 7.88
C GLU A 112 6.37 19.56 8.36
N VAL A 113 7.50 19.28 9.01
CA VAL A 113 8.46 20.28 9.51
C VAL A 113 9.85 19.91 9.00
N ASP A 114 10.44 20.80 8.21
CA ASP A 114 11.80 20.63 7.71
C ASP A 114 12.85 20.91 8.79
N ALA A 115 13.88 20.05 8.84
CA ALA A 115 15.08 20.29 9.62
C ALA A 115 16.02 21.26 8.88
N HIS A 116 17.07 21.71 9.56
CA HIS A 116 18.07 22.61 8.96
C HIS A 116 18.70 21.95 7.71
N HIS A 117 18.63 22.65 6.57
CA HIS A 117 19.06 22.24 5.21
C HIS A 117 18.08 21.42 4.36
N ASN A 118 16.83 21.20 4.79
CA ASN A 118 15.78 20.53 4.00
C ASN A 118 16.15 19.11 3.50
N LEU A 119 17.19 18.49 4.06
CA LEU A 119 17.57 17.09 3.75
C LEU A 119 16.91 16.08 4.68
N THR A 120 16.36 16.56 5.78
CA THR A 120 15.58 15.76 6.72
C THR A 120 14.34 16.55 7.08
N SER A 121 13.20 15.89 7.19
CA SER A 121 12.00 16.48 7.75
C SER A 121 11.28 15.47 8.66
N TYR A 122 10.41 16.01 9.49
CA TYR A 122 9.58 15.25 10.40
C TYR A 122 8.12 15.52 10.04
N ALA A 123 7.35 14.46 9.82
CA ALA A 123 5.94 14.58 9.47
C ALA A 123 5.10 13.73 10.41
N ILE A 124 3.83 14.09 10.56
CA ILE A 124 2.83 13.16 11.07
C ILE A 124 2.18 12.54 9.84
N ARG A 125 2.16 11.22 9.75
CA ARG A 125 1.40 10.51 8.72
C ARG A 125 0.32 9.66 9.33
N VAL A 126 -0.81 9.60 8.63
CA VAL A 126 -1.91 8.69 8.91
C VAL A 126 -1.98 7.70 7.75
N TYR A 127 -1.98 6.42 8.08
CA TYR A 127 -2.05 5.30 7.16
C TYR A 127 -3.38 4.60 7.37
N SER A 128 -4.22 4.59 6.36
CA SER A 128 -5.54 3.96 6.43
C SER A 128 -5.62 2.82 5.42
N TYR A 129 -6.12 1.67 5.86
CA TYR A 129 -6.30 0.49 5.03
C TYR A 129 -7.70 -0.10 5.24
N ASP A 130 -8.32 -0.55 4.16
CA ASP A 130 -9.60 -1.26 4.15
C ASP A 130 -9.58 -2.30 3.04
N ASP A 131 -9.65 -3.59 3.37
CA ASP A 131 -9.74 -4.69 2.39
C ASP A 131 -11.15 -4.91 1.83
N HIS A 132 -12.13 -4.12 2.28
CA HIS A 132 -13.57 -4.28 2.02
C HIS A 132 -14.14 -5.66 2.42
N ASN A 133 -13.41 -6.40 3.25
CA ASN A 133 -13.73 -7.75 3.73
C ASN A 133 -13.54 -7.88 5.26
N GLY A 134 -13.65 -6.74 5.96
CA GLY A 134 -13.64 -6.67 7.42
C GLY A 134 -12.25 -6.53 8.04
N THR A 135 -11.18 -6.37 7.25
CA THR A 135 -9.86 -6.03 7.76
C THR A 135 -9.57 -4.57 7.48
N THR A 136 -9.45 -3.76 8.53
CA THR A 136 -9.16 -2.34 8.43
C THR A 136 -8.11 -1.92 9.45
N PHE A 137 -7.37 -0.86 9.16
CA PHE A 137 -6.65 -0.13 10.19
C PHE A 137 -6.56 1.35 9.86
N ASN A 138 -6.47 2.17 10.90
CA ASN A 138 -6.16 3.58 10.80
C ASN A 138 -5.07 3.90 11.82
N VAL A 139 -3.81 3.89 11.38
CA VAL A 139 -2.65 4.06 12.25
C VAL A 139 -1.92 5.35 11.93
N SER A 140 -1.47 6.05 12.96
CA SER A 140 -0.74 7.31 12.80
C SER A 140 0.55 7.31 13.59
N GLY A 141 1.50 8.13 13.17
CA GLY A 141 2.81 8.19 13.81
C GLY A 141 3.69 9.32 13.33
N LEU A 142 4.74 9.58 14.10
CA LEU A 142 5.84 10.44 13.70
C LEU A 142 6.68 9.72 12.64
N VAL A 143 6.95 10.42 11.56
CA VAL A 143 7.73 9.92 10.42
C VAL A 143 8.97 10.76 10.24
N ASN A 144 10.12 10.11 10.10
CA ASN A 144 11.37 10.74 9.67
C ASN A 144 11.52 10.53 8.16
N LEU A 145 11.59 11.63 7.41
CA LEU A 145 11.81 11.64 5.97
C LEU A 145 13.24 12.10 5.70
N ASN A 146 14.04 11.27 5.04
CA ASN A 146 15.40 11.66 4.63
C ASN A 146 15.46 11.81 3.13
N ARG A 147 15.85 12.99 2.68
CA ARG A 147 16.04 13.35 1.30
C ARG A 147 17.50 13.22 0.91
N ARG A 148 17.74 12.75 -0.30
CA ARG A 148 19.06 12.76 -0.93
C ARG A 148 18.90 12.83 -2.44
N GLN A 149 20.03 13.03 -3.12
CA GLN A 149 20.05 12.94 -4.58
C GLN A 149 19.74 11.50 -5.02
N ILE A 150 18.70 11.35 -5.84
CA ILE A 150 18.33 10.10 -6.52
C ILE A 150 18.57 10.31 -8.01
N ASN A 151 19.28 9.37 -8.63
CA ASN A 151 19.56 9.38 -10.06
C ASN A 151 18.69 8.32 -10.75
N GLY A 152 18.14 8.67 -11.91
CA GLY A 152 17.37 7.77 -12.76
C GLY A 152 17.96 7.70 -14.16
N GLN A 153 17.54 6.71 -14.94
CA GLN A 153 17.89 6.67 -16.36
C GLN A 153 17.33 7.92 -17.05
N ASN A 154 18.19 8.72 -17.69
CA ASN A 154 17.84 9.98 -18.36
C ASN A 154 17.28 11.10 -17.46
N VAL A 155 17.34 10.95 -16.14
CA VAL A 155 16.89 11.98 -15.17
C VAL A 155 18.09 12.51 -14.41
N ARG A 156 18.34 13.82 -14.54
CA ARG A 156 19.38 14.51 -13.75
C ARG A 156 19.03 14.41 -12.27
N GLY A 157 20.05 14.16 -11.43
CA GLY A 157 19.85 13.89 -10.00
C GLY A 157 18.88 14.84 -9.30
N LEU A 158 17.90 14.27 -8.62
CA LEU A 158 16.84 15.01 -7.91
C LEU A 158 16.99 14.81 -6.40
N ILE A 159 16.89 15.90 -5.64
CA ILE A 159 16.75 15.80 -4.18
C ILE A 159 15.28 15.51 -3.88
N ARG A 160 15.01 14.31 -3.35
CA ARG A 160 13.68 13.81 -3.00
C ARG A 160 13.78 12.88 -1.80
N VAL A 161 12.64 12.58 -1.16
CA VAL A 161 12.59 11.57 -0.09
C VAL A 161 13.11 10.23 -0.61
N ALA A 162 14.14 9.71 0.07
CA ALA A 162 14.77 8.43 -0.24
C ALA A 162 14.50 7.37 0.83
N THR A 163 14.23 7.80 2.06
CA THR A 163 13.74 6.92 3.13
C THR A 163 12.65 7.62 3.92
N SER A 164 11.68 6.83 4.37
CA SER A 164 10.60 7.21 5.26
C SER A 164 10.56 6.17 6.37
N GLN A 165 10.60 6.57 7.63
CA GLN A 165 10.55 5.63 8.76
C GLN A 165 9.51 6.10 9.75
N ALA A 166 8.53 5.26 10.05
CA ALA A 166 7.41 5.60 10.92
C ALA A 166 7.23 4.55 12.01
N GLN A 167 7.11 5.00 13.27
CA GLN A 167 6.53 4.21 14.34
C GLN A 167 5.07 4.62 14.48
N VAL A 168 4.16 3.67 14.30
CA VAL A 168 2.73 3.96 14.19
C VAL A 168 1.93 3.19 15.24
N SER A 169 0.80 3.75 15.61
CA SER A 169 -0.23 3.09 16.41
C SER A 169 -1.61 3.59 16.02
N GLY A 170 -2.62 2.77 16.28
CA GLY A 170 -4.00 3.12 16.03
C GLY A 170 -4.92 1.92 16.21
N ASP A 171 -6.14 2.05 15.73
CA ASP A 171 -7.18 1.04 15.83
C ASP A 171 -7.59 0.52 14.45
N GLY A 172 -8.46 -0.48 14.46
CA GLY A 172 -9.01 -1.07 13.26
C GLY A 172 -9.78 -2.34 13.55
N THR A 173 -9.87 -3.21 12.55
CA THR A 173 -10.55 -4.50 12.64
C THR A 173 -9.77 -5.60 11.90
N ILE A 174 -9.86 -6.84 12.37
CA ILE A 174 -9.45 -8.04 11.62
C ILE A 174 -10.68 -8.93 11.47
N HIS A 175 -11.11 -9.19 10.23
CA HIS A 175 -12.31 -9.98 9.94
C HIS A 175 -13.56 -9.50 10.72
N GLY A 176 -13.70 -8.19 10.90
CA GLY A 176 -14.79 -7.53 11.63
C GLY A 176 -14.59 -7.48 13.15
N VAL A 177 -13.52 -8.07 13.69
CA VAL A 177 -13.20 -8.05 15.12
C VAL A 177 -12.37 -6.81 15.46
N PRO A 178 -12.78 -5.97 16.42
CA PRO A 178 -12.00 -4.79 16.83
C PRO A 178 -10.59 -5.16 17.26
N ALA A 179 -9.62 -4.36 16.80
CA ALA A 179 -8.21 -4.54 17.09
C ALA A 179 -7.49 -3.21 17.33
N VAL A 180 -6.44 -3.26 18.14
CA VAL A 180 -5.49 -2.15 18.33
C VAL A 180 -4.14 -2.57 17.77
N PHE A 181 -3.54 -1.70 16.98
CA PHE A 181 -2.28 -1.93 16.26
C PHE A 181 -1.16 -1.02 16.76
N ARG A 182 0.06 -1.54 16.69
CA ARG A 182 1.32 -0.79 16.81
C ARG A 182 2.39 -1.45 15.95
N GLY A 183 3.32 -0.67 15.42
CA GLY A 183 4.43 -1.23 14.65
C GLY A 183 5.19 -0.20 13.84
N THR A 184 5.72 -0.63 12.71
CA THR A 184 6.43 0.26 11.78
C THR A 184 5.86 0.22 10.37
N ILE A 185 5.94 1.37 9.71
CA ILE A 185 5.68 1.52 8.28
C ILE A 185 6.87 2.29 7.71
N ASP A 186 7.80 1.54 7.12
CA ASP A 186 9.04 2.08 6.58
C ASP A 186 8.99 2.04 5.05
N ALA A 187 9.66 2.97 4.38
CA ALA A 187 9.87 2.94 2.95
C ALA A 187 11.29 3.35 2.60
N GLY A 188 11.87 2.71 1.59
CA GLY A 188 13.25 2.96 1.16
C GLY A 188 13.53 2.43 -0.23
N SER A 189 14.81 2.24 -0.57
CA SER A 189 15.23 1.78 -1.91
C SER A 189 14.68 2.67 -3.03
N PRO A 190 15.05 3.97 -3.05
CA PRO A 190 14.47 4.91 -3.98
C PRO A 190 14.80 4.60 -5.43
N GLU A 191 13.79 4.74 -6.26
CA GLU A 191 13.87 4.57 -7.70
C GLU A 191 13.09 5.68 -8.40
N VAL A 192 13.67 6.22 -9.48
CA VAL A 192 12.95 7.17 -10.33
C VAL A 192 12.03 6.37 -11.23
N VAL A 193 10.74 6.66 -11.17
CA VAL A 193 9.74 6.09 -12.06
C VAL A 193 9.42 7.12 -13.12
N VAL A 194 9.61 6.75 -14.38
CA VAL A 194 9.18 7.53 -15.54
C VAL A 194 7.94 6.81 -16.07
N GLU A 195 6.79 7.47 -16.02
CA GLU A 195 5.60 6.97 -16.69
C GLU A 195 5.70 7.39 -18.16
N ASP A 196 5.77 6.40 -19.06
CA ASP A 196 5.76 6.60 -20.52
C ASP A 196 4.37 7.02 -21.05
#